data_AF-A0AAE0F1Y0-F1
#
_entry.id   AF-A0AAE0F1Y0-F1
#
_cell.length_a   1.000
_cell.length_b   1.000
_cell.length_c   1.000
_cell.angle_alpha   90.00
_cell.angle_beta   90.00
_cell.angle_gamma   90.00
#
_symmetry.space_group_name_H-M   'P 1'
#
loop_
_entity.id
_entity.type
_entity.pdbx_description
1 polymer ?
#
loop_
_entity_poly.entity_id
_entity_poly.type
_entity_poly.pdbx_seq_one_letter_code
_entity_poly.pdbx_strand_id
1 'polypeptide(L)'
;MGYQGQITMGILSVSQWCSGHTFFVQQMHLAKKVEPYVVHATFQFAGTEGKRHRFREAKLWIDPPDYYNPPRGVVTYVNDVPADLLHRAATEYNGKLDSSAAHFELVHHQLQQLRNALGVALALGRHLVLPKLMCGIDRVWFPHRGIFPGSQLKLPFQCPVDHVIEIQAFVATRPAYPVLEHSFLENPRTPDTLKNSVKDLTLGVDLTMNATDVQIQTLLKGHENAKVLQFDSLVGQVFAGFEDKTKNDEFQMRLKRATGIWGTAMSRPGHVHYDFFADVAPWKDRHMRSRSKPWSLVGGEQPFPE
;
A
#
# COMPACT_ATOMS: atom_id res chain seq x y z
N MET A 1 10.73 -14.14 -43.14
CA MET A 1 10.79 -13.01 -44.10
C MET A 1 9.56 -12.13 -43.86
N GLY A 2 9.71 -10.80 -43.87
CA GLY A 2 8.61 -9.87 -43.62
C GLY A 2 7.61 -9.79 -44.79
N TYR A 3 6.49 -9.09 -44.58
CA TYR A 3 5.44 -8.90 -45.60
C TYR A 3 6.05 -8.27 -46.87
N GLN A 4 5.74 -8.85 -48.04
CA GLN A 4 6.32 -8.45 -49.34
C GLN A 4 7.86 -8.41 -49.39
N GLY A 5 8.54 -9.23 -48.58
CA GLY A 5 10.00 -9.24 -48.54
C GLY A 5 10.63 -7.99 -47.90
N GLN A 6 9.83 -7.13 -47.27
CA GLN A 6 10.29 -5.93 -46.57
C GLN A 6 10.07 -6.08 -45.05
N ILE A 7 10.94 -5.43 -44.26
CA ILE A 7 10.81 -5.32 -42.81
C ILE A 7 10.71 -3.83 -42.47
N THR A 8 9.60 -3.43 -41.88
CA THR A 8 9.43 -2.08 -41.32
C THR A 8 9.74 -2.12 -39.83
N MET A 9 10.67 -1.26 -39.41
CA MET A 9 11.01 -1.07 -38.00
C MET A 9 10.60 0.34 -37.56
N GLY A 10 10.01 0.45 -36.38
CA GLY A 10 9.63 1.72 -35.77
C GLY A 10 9.85 1.69 -34.26
N ILE A 11 10.14 2.84 -33.68
CA ILE A 11 10.29 3.00 -32.23
C ILE A 11 8.97 3.53 -31.69
N LEU A 12 8.35 2.78 -30.77
CA LEU A 12 7.14 3.19 -30.08
C LEU A 12 7.50 3.96 -28.82
N SER A 13 6.92 5.15 -28.64
CA SER A 13 7.18 5.95 -27.44
C SER A 13 6.61 5.29 -26.18
N VAL A 14 7.41 5.19 -25.13
CA VAL A 14 7.00 4.64 -23.82
C VAL A 14 6.02 5.53 -23.05
N SER A 15 5.71 6.72 -23.57
CA SER A 15 4.64 7.60 -23.08
C SER A 15 3.27 7.29 -23.70
N GLN A 16 3.22 6.53 -24.80
CA GLN A 16 1.97 6.10 -25.45
C GLN A 16 1.80 4.56 -25.44
N TRP A 17 2.89 3.81 -25.55
CA TRP A 17 2.93 2.35 -25.31
C TRP A 17 3.57 2.11 -23.95
N CYS A 18 2.79 2.33 -22.90
CA CYS A 18 3.33 2.43 -21.56
C CYS A 18 3.59 1.06 -20.95
N SER A 19 4.72 0.93 -20.25
CA SER A 19 4.94 -0.13 -19.28
C SER A 19 4.25 0.21 -17.96
N GLY A 20 4.26 -0.71 -17.00
CA GLY A 20 3.67 -0.42 -15.70
C GLY A 20 4.45 0.66 -14.95
N HIS A 21 5.78 0.69 -15.12
CA HIS A 21 6.59 1.76 -14.53
C HIS A 21 6.34 3.12 -15.19
N THR A 22 6.25 3.20 -16.52
CA THR A 22 6.05 4.49 -17.20
C THR A 22 4.63 5.03 -17.04
N PHE A 23 3.62 4.17 -16.91
CA PHE A 23 2.25 4.58 -16.67
C PHE A 23 1.93 4.84 -15.19
N PHE A 24 2.10 3.83 -14.32
CA PHE A 24 1.60 3.89 -12.93
C PHE A 24 2.56 4.61 -11.98
N VAL A 25 3.87 4.59 -12.25
CA VAL A 25 4.89 5.19 -11.36
C VAL A 25 5.34 6.54 -11.86
N GLN A 26 5.86 6.61 -13.09
CA GLN A 26 6.35 7.88 -13.66
C GLN A 26 5.24 8.78 -14.19
N GLN A 27 4.06 8.22 -14.48
CA GLN A 27 2.94 8.93 -15.11
C GLN A 27 3.38 9.74 -16.35
N MET A 28 4.24 9.15 -17.19
CA MET A 28 4.89 9.83 -18.31
C MET A 28 3.88 10.44 -19.29
N HIS A 29 2.74 9.79 -19.48
CA HIS A 29 1.66 10.27 -20.34
C HIS A 29 1.10 11.62 -19.89
N LEU A 30 1.01 11.86 -18.57
CA LEU A 30 0.64 13.17 -18.02
C LEU A 30 1.75 14.20 -18.25
N ALA A 31 3.00 13.82 -17.95
CA ALA A 31 4.15 14.71 -18.11
C ALA A 31 4.38 15.12 -19.58
N LYS A 32 4.09 14.21 -20.53
CA LYS A 32 4.22 14.43 -21.97
C LYS A 32 2.92 14.91 -22.62
N LYS A 33 1.82 14.99 -21.87
CA LYS A 33 0.49 15.39 -22.36
C LYS A 33 0.05 14.60 -23.59
N VAL A 34 0.24 13.29 -23.55
CA VAL A 34 -0.19 12.36 -24.61
C VAL A 34 -1.16 11.35 -24.05
N GLU A 35 -2.09 10.91 -24.87
CA GLU A 35 -2.99 9.81 -24.53
C GLU A 35 -2.30 8.46 -24.76
N PRO A 36 -2.28 7.56 -23.75
CA PRO A 36 -1.77 6.22 -23.92
C PRO A 36 -2.62 5.40 -24.88
N TYR A 37 -1.96 4.74 -25.83
CA TYR A 37 -2.59 3.76 -26.72
C TYR A 37 -2.67 2.38 -26.08
N VAL A 38 -1.65 2.02 -25.29
CA VAL A 38 -1.57 0.75 -24.55
C VAL A 38 -0.99 0.99 -23.17
N VAL A 39 -1.54 0.30 -22.17
CA VAL A 39 -0.95 0.17 -20.84
C VAL A 39 -0.70 -1.31 -20.57
N HIS A 40 0.57 -1.70 -20.54
CA HIS A 40 0.96 -3.06 -20.19
C HIS A 40 1.54 -3.08 -18.78
N ALA A 41 0.91 -3.85 -17.89
CA ALA A 41 1.38 -4.02 -16.54
C ALA A 41 2.62 -4.95 -16.51
N THR A 42 3.77 -4.34 -16.72
CA THR A 42 5.13 -4.87 -16.50
C THR A 42 5.83 -4.03 -15.43
N PHE A 43 6.96 -4.47 -14.89
CA PHE A 43 7.64 -3.76 -13.79
C PHE A 43 6.70 -3.53 -12.59
N GLN A 44 6.12 -4.62 -12.10
CA GLN A 44 5.14 -4.61 -11.00
C GLN A 44 5.31 -5.84 -10.13
N PHE A 45 4.70 -5.80 -8.94
CA PHE A 45 4.88 -6.75 -7.87
C PHE A 45 3.54 -7.41 -7.49
N ALA A 46 3.56 -8.31 -6.51
CA ALA A 46 2.38 -9.01 -5.99
C ALA A 46 1.55 -9.83 -7.02
N GLY A 47 2.20 -10.37 -8.06
CA GLY A 47 1.61 -11.33 -9.00
C GLY A 47 0.39 -10.79 -9.76
N THR A 48 -0.53 -11.68 -10.16
CA THR A 48 -1.76 -11.31 -10.91
C THR A 48 -2.64 -10.33 -10.15
N GLU A 49 -2.76 -10.49 -8.83
CA GLU A 49 -3.59 -9.64 -7.98
C GLU A 49 -3.01 -8.23 -7.87
N GLY A 50 -1.68 -8.09 -7.79
CA GLY A 50 -1.00 -6.80 -7.89
C GLY A 50 -1.29 -6.10 -9.21
N LYS A 51 -1.24 -6.83 -10.34
CA LYS A 51 -1.58 -6.26 -11.65
C LYS A 51 -3.00 -5.73 -11.70
N ARG A 52 -3.95 -6.54 -11.25
CA ARG A 52 -5.36 -6.16 -11.21
C ARG A 52 -5.56 -4.93 -10.35
N HIS A 53 -4.95 -4.90 -9.17
CA HIS A 53 -5.05 -3.77 -8.25
C HIS A 53 -4.47 -2.49 -8.86
N ARG A 54 -3.35 -2.56 -9.59
CA ARG A 54 -2.75 -1.41 -10.29
C ARG A 54 -3.68 -0.78 -11.32
N PHE A 55 -4.38 -1.62 -12.10
CA PHE A 55 -5.38 -1.14 -13.04
C PHE A 55 -6.62 -0.59 -12.32
N ARG A 56 -7.00 -1.12 -11.15
CA ARG A 56 -8.06 -0.55 -10.31
C ARG A 56 -7.67 0.83 -9.79
N GLU A 57 -6.46 1.00 -9.24
CA GLU A 57 -5.93 2.29 -8.78
C GLU A 57 -6.02 3.36 -9.89
N ALA A 58 -5.70 2.99 -11.13
CA ALA A 58 -5.82 3.86 -12.30
C ALA A 58 -7.24 3.97 -12.91
N LYS A 59 -8.25 3.32 -12.33
CA LYS A 59 -9.65 3.27 -12.80
C LYS A 59 -9.83 2.64 -14.19
N LEU A 60 -8.83 1.88 -14.64
CA LEU A 60 -8.77 1.17 -15.92
C LEU A 60 -9.32 -0.25 -15.86
N TRP A 61 -9.37 -0.86 -14.67
CA TRP A 61 -10.01 -2.16 -14.48
C TRP A 61 -11.52 -1.99 -14.27
N ILE A 62 -12.32 -2.87 -14.88
CA ILE A 62 -13.78 -2.88 -14.75
C ILE A 62 -14.17 -4.13 -13.96
N ASP A 63 -14.77 -3.92 -12.80
CA ASP A 63 -15.36 -4.97 -11.97
C ASP A 63 -16.89 -5.01 -12.12
N PRO A 64 -17.56 -6.08 -11.66
CA PRO A 64 -19.01 -6.12 -11.55
C PRO A 64 -19.57 -4.97 -10.68
N PRO A 65 -20.82 -4.52 -10.91
CA PRO A 65 -21.42 -3.41 -10.17
C PRO A 65 -21.35 -3.53 -8.64
N ASP A 66 -21.49 -4.75 -8.10
CA ASP A 66 -21.45 -5.01 -6.66
C ASP A 66 -20.10 -4.65 -6.01
N TYR A 67 -19.01 -4.66 -6.77
CA TYR A 67 -17.70 -4.22 -6.30
C TYR A 67 -17.73 -2.74 -5.88
N TYR A 68 -18.43 -1.91 -6.66
CA TYR A 68 -18.52 -0.47 -6.46
C TYR A 68 -19.57 -0.05 -5.41
N ASN A 69 -20.36 -1.00 -4.89
CA ASN A 69 -21.39 -0.73 -3.90
C ASN A 69 -21.40 -1.78 -2.77
N PRO A 70 -20.34 -1.83 -1.93
CA PRO A 70 -20.27 -2.79 -0.83
C PRO A 70 -21.46 -2.61 0.13
N PRO A 71 -22.20 -3.68 0.48
CA PRO A 71 -23.48 -3.57 1.18
C PRO A 71 -23.35 -2.94 2.57
N ARG A 72 -22.27 -3.28 3.28
CA ARG A 72 -21.92 -2.72 4.61
C ARG A 72 -21.17 -1.40 4.53
N GLY A 73 -20.94 -0.86 3.33
CA GLY A 73 -20.17 0.37 3.13
C GLY A 73 -18.67 0.18 3.33
N VAL A 74 -17.98 1.31 3.45
CA VAL A 74 -16.52 1.41 3.50
C VAL A 74 -16.06 2.18 4.73
N VAL A 75 -14.82 1.92 5.13
CA VAL A 75 -13.99 2.72 6.02
C VAL A 75 -12.88 3.35 5.18
N THR A 76 -12.60 4.62 5.42
CA THR A 76 -11.46 5.34 4.86
C THR A 76 -10.88 6.27 5.93
N TYR A 77 -9.72 6.85 5.67
CA TYR A 77 -9.07 7.75 6.61
C TYR A 77 -8.14 8.71 5.87
N VAL A 78 -7.88 9.86 6.48
CA VAL A 78 -6.81 10.75 6.05
C VAL A 78 -5.48 10.13 6.50
N ASN A 79 -4.68 9.69 5.52
CA ASN A 79 -3.37 9.11 5.77
C ASN A 79 -2.39 10.22 6.15
N ASP A 80 -1.93 10.22 7.41
CA ASP A 80 -0.94 11.18 7.89
C ASP A 80 0.42 10.88 7.26
N VAL A 81 1.01 11.90 6.64
CA VAL A 81 2.33 11.83 6.00
C VAL A 81 3.11 13.09 6.40
N PRO A 82 3.90 13.03 7.49
CA PRO A 82 4.63 14.20 7.97
C PRO A 82 5.58 14.76 6.91
N ALA A 83 5.50 16.07 6.65
CA ALA A 83 6.22 16.71 5.56
C ALA A 83 7.75 16.57 5.69
N ASP A 84 8.29 16.67 6.91
CA ASP A 84 9.71 16.45 7.18
C ASP A 84 10.12 15.01 6.84
N LEU A 85 9.36 14.03 7.31
CA LEU A 85 9.63 12.62 7.05
C LEU A 85 9.56 12.29 5.55
N LEU A 86 8.58 12.87 4.85
CA LEU A 86 8.44 12.74 3.40
C LEU A 86 9.63 13.36 2.65
N HIS A 87 10.10 14.54 3.09
CA HIS A 87 11.26 15.20 2.51
C HIS A 87 12.53 14.35 2.71
N ARG A 88 12.80 13.95 3.96
CA ARG A 88 13.96 13.12 4.32
C ARG A 88 13.98 11.80 3.54
N ALA A 89 12.84 11.12 3.45
CA ALA A 89 12.70 9.88 2.68
C ALA A 89 13.07 10.04 1.20
N ALA A 90 12.85 11.22 0.62
CA ALA A 90 13.14 11.52 -0.78
C ALA A 90 14.57 12.00 -1.04
N THR A 91 15.27 12.52 -0.03
CA THR A 91 16.56 13.23 -0.21
C THR A 91 17.75 12.56 0.47
N GLU A 92 17.54 11.78 1.54
CA GLU A 92 18.65 11.22 2.33
C GLU A 92 19.31 9.99 1.66
N TYR A 93 18.56 9.25 0.85
CA TYR A 93 19.07 8.01 0.26
C TYR A 93 20.15 8.27 -0.79
N ASN A 94 21.36 7.76 -0.53
CA ASN A 94 22.53 7.95 -1.39
C ASN A 94 23.00 6.65 -2.08
N GLY A 95 22.16 5.60 -2.06
CA GLY A 95 22.51 4.28 -2.60
C GLY A 95 23.04 3.28 -1.57
N LYS A 96 23.27 3.71 -0.32
CA LYS A 96 23.69 2.84 0.79
C LYS A 96 22.51 2.45 1.68
N LEU A 97 22.53 1.23 2.22
CA LEU A 97 21.44 0.71 3.04
C LEU A 97 21.11 1.62 4.22
N ASP A 98 22.11 2.07 4.98
CA ASP A 98 21.90 2.87 6.18
C ASP A 98 21.26 4.25 5.86
N SER A 99 21.45 4.75 4.64
CA SER A 99 20.81 5.99 4.16
C SER A 99 19.34 5.83 3.76
N SER A 100 18.80 4.60 3.80
CA SER A 100 17.39 4.32 3.50
C SER A 100 16.46 4.48 4.71
N ALA A 101 17.00 4.81 5.90
CA ALA A 101 16.26 4.84 7.17
C ALA A 101 14.97 5.66 7.08
N ALA A 102 15.05 6.92 6.59
CA ALA A 102 13.89 7.78 6.45
C ALA A 102 12.80 7.22 5.52
N HIS A 103 13.18 6.44 4.49
CA HIS A 103 12.21 5.76 3.63
C HIS A 103 11.44 4.68 4.38
N PHE A 104 12.12 3.86 5.19
CA PHE A 104 11.46 2.85 6.00
C PHE A 104 10.62 3.47 7.12
N GLU A 105 11.10 4.53 7.76
CA GLU A 105 10.32 5.32 8.74
C GLU A 105 9.02 5.84 8.09
N LEU A 106 9.10 6.44 6.89
CA LEU A 106 7.94 6.93 6.14
C LEU A 106 6.95 5.81 5.80
N VAL A 107 7.44 4.66 5.32
CA VAL A 107 6.57 3.54 4.94
C VAL A 107 5.93 2.92 6.19
N HIS A 108 6.68 2.68 7.26
CA HIS A 108 6.15 2.11 8.50
C HIS A 108 5.11 3.00 9.17
N HIS A 109 5.31 4.32 9.16
CA HIS A 109 4.32 5.28 9.67
C HIS A 109 2.95 5.12 8.97
N GLN A 110 2.96 4.93 7.65
CA GLN A 110 1.73 4.70 6.87
C GLN A 110 1.19 3.28 7.07
N LEU A 111 2.05 2.26 7.17
CA LEU A 111 1.62 0.88 7.42
C LEU A 111 0.98 0.71 8.81
N GLN A 112 1.44 1.45 9.82
CA GLN A 112 0.84 1.46 11.15
C GLN A 112 -0.61 1.98 11.10
N GLN A 113 -0.84 3.10 10.41
CA GLN A 113 -2.18 3.65 10.20
C GLN A 113 -3.06 2.66 9.42
N LEU A 114 -2.49 2.02 8.38
CA LEU A 114 -3.19 1.01 7.60
C LEU A 114 -3.55 -0.23 8.44
N ARG A 115 -2.67 -0.68 9.34
CA ARG A 115 -2.98 -1.76 10.30
C ARG A 115 -4.20 -1.41 11.14
N ASN A 116 -4.22 -0.19 11.70
CA ASN A 116 -5.34 0.30 12.50
C ASN A 116 -6.63 0.34 11.68
N ALA A 117 -6.59 0.95 10.50
CA ALA A 117 -7.74 1.08 9.61
C ALA A 117 -8.31 -0.28 9.18
N LEU A 118 -7.43 -1.24 8.89
CA LEU A 118 -7.83 -2.60 8.54
C LEU A 118 -8.47 -3.32 9.73
N GLY A 119 -7.91 -3.17 10.93
CA GLY A 119 -8.52 -3.67 12.16
C GLY A 119 -9.94 -3.15 12.38
N VAL A 120 -10.11 -1.83 12.30
CA VAL A 120 -11.42 -1.15 12.41
C VAL A 120 -12.39 -1.65 11.33
N ALA A 121 -11.97 -1.69 10.06
CA ALA A 121 -12.82 -2.17 8.97
C ALA A 121 -13.28 -3.61 9.17
N LEU A 122 -12.37 -4.51 9.59
CA LEU A 122 -12.69 -5.90 9.88
C LEU A 122 -13.58 -6.06 11.12
N ALA A 123 -13.38 -5.25 12.16
CA ALA A 123 -14.24 -5.22 13.35
C ALA A 123 -15.68 -4.85 12.99
N LEU A 124 -15.88 -3.88 12.10
CA LEU A 124 -17.19 -3.43 11.63
C LEU A 124 -17.76 -4.27 10.48
N GLY A 125 -16.98 -5.18 9.91
CA GLY A 125 -17.34 -5.95 8.71
C GLY A 125 -17.50 -5.09 7.44
N ARG A 126 -16.79 -3.96 7.38
CA ARG A 126 -16.79 -3.01 6.24
C ARG A 126 -15.60 -3.25 5.32
N HIS A 127 -15.68 -2.73 4.10
CA HIS A 127 -14.52 -2.70 3.22
C HIS A 127 -13.58 -1.56 3.62
N LEU A 128 -12.26 -1.74 3.47
CA LEU A 128 -11.28 -0.68 3.66
C LEU A 128 -10.89 -0.10 2.30
N VAL A 129 -11.07 1.21 2.12
CA VAL A 129 -10.43 1.96 1.03
C VAL A 129 -8.98 2.22 1.45
N LEU A 130 -8.03 1.64 0.72
CA LEU A 130 -6.60 1.81 1.00
C LEU A 130 -6.18 3.27 0.79
N PRO A 131 -5.19 3.79 1.52
CA PRO A 131 -4.75 5.17 1.36
C PRO A 131 -3.93 5.35 0.08
N LYS A 132 -3.76 6.60 -0.35
CA LYS A 132 -2.65 6.98 -1.24
C LYS A 132 -1.36 6.87 -0.44
N LEU A 133 -0.48 5.95 -0.84
CA LEU A 133 0.80 5.73 -0.18
C LEU A 133 1.90 6.58 -0.82
N MET A 134 2.76 7.15 0.02
CA MET A 134 3.90 7.94 -0.40
C MET A 134 5.19 7.17 -0.20
N CYS A 135 6.06 7.20 -1.22
CA CYS A 135 7.37 6.58 -1.18
C CYS A 135 8.46 7.61 -1.49
N GLY A 136 9.51 7.60 -0.69
CA GLY A 136 10.73 8.38 -0.94
C GLY A 136 11.73 7.69 -1.88
N ILE A 137 11.53 6.40 -2.17
CA ILE A 137 12.44 5.56 -2.97
C ILE A 137 11.55 4.65 -3.84
N ASP A 138 11.94 4.45 -5.09
CA ASP A 138 11.31 3.53 -6.03
C ASP A 138 11.54 2.06 -5.63
N ARG A 139 10.58 1.16 -5.93
CA ARG A 139 10.74 -0.27 -5.68
C ARG A 139 11.36 -0.92 -6.92
N VAL A 140 12.58 -1.43 -6.76
CA VAL A 140 13.35 -2.07 -7.83
C VAL A 140 13.93 -3.40 -7.34
N TRP A 141 14.09 -4.39 -8.22
CA TRP A 141 14.62 -5.73 -7.87
C TRP A 141 16.14 -5.86 -8.00
N PHE A 142 16.84 -4.76 -8.28
CA PHE A 142 18.29 -4.69 -8.41
C PHE A 142 18.83 -3.42 -7.73
N PRO A 143 20.14 -3.35 -7.45
CA PRO A 143 20.71 -2.19 -6.76
C PRO A 143 20.57 -0.87 -7.52
N HIS A 144 20.14 0.18 -6.81
CA HIS A 144 19.88 1.49 -7.43
C HIS A 144 20.07 2.66 -6.45
N ARG A 145 20.15 3.89 -6.99
CA ARG A 145 20.31 5.15 -6.24
C ARG A 145 18.99 5.86 -5.91
N GLY A 146 17.90 5.12 -5.89
CA GLY A 146 16.62 5.62 -5.40
C GLY A 146 15.51 5.63 -6.42
N ILE A 147 15.86 5.71 -7.71
CA ILE A 147 14.92 5.57 -8.84
C ILE A 147 15.44 4.51 -9.82
N PHE A 148 14.55 3.97 -10.66
CA PHE A 148 14.94 3.12 -11.78
C PHE A 148 15.96 3.85 -12.70
N PRO A 149 17.08 3.24 -13.11
CA PRO A 149 18.03 3.87 -14.03
C PRO A 149 17.35 4.32 -15.34
N GLY A 150 17.63 5.56 -15.77
CA GLY A 150 17.01 6.16 -16.95
C GLY A 150 15.56 6.63 -16.76
N SER A 151 14.99 6.46 -15.57
CA SER A 151 13.65 6.96 -15.23
C SER A 151 13.62 8.49 -15.10
N GLN A 152 12.46 9.06 -15.42
CA GLN A 152 12.12 10.47 -15.18
C GLN A 152 11.32 10.66 -13.87
N LEU A 153 11.22 9.62 -13.03
CA LEU A 153 10.53 9.67 -11.75
C LEU A 153 11.11 10.78 -10.87
N LYS A 154 10.22 11.59 -10.29
CA LYS A 154 10.56 12.57 -9.27
C LYS A 154 10.20 12.00 -7.90
N LEU A 155 11.10 12.17 -6.94
CA LEU A 155 10.88 11.79 -5.54
C LEU A 155 10.47 13.02 -4.73
N PRO A 156 9.63 12.87 -3.70
CA PRO A 156 8.81 11.69 -3.41
C PRO A 156 7.70 11.51 -4.45
N PHE A 157 7.06 10.34 -4.46
CA PHE A 157 5.94 10.04 -5.35
C PHE A 157 4.85 9.25 -4.64
N GLN A 158 3.62 9.33 -5.17
CA GLN A 158 2.55 8.42 -4.80
C GLN A 158 2.88 7.05 -5.38
N CYS A 159 3.27 6.10 -4.53
CA CYS A 159 3.60 4.76 -4.97
C CYS A 159 2.35 3.87 -5.05
N PRO A 160 2.24 3.03 -6.10
CA PRO A 160 1.26 1.97 -6.13
C PRO A 160 1.34 1.08 -4.88
N VAL A 161 0.21 0.52 -4.43
CA VAL A 161 0.18 -0.26 -3.19
C VAL A 161 1.15 -1.45 -3.20
N ASP A 162 1.36 -2.04 -4.38
CA ASP A 162 2.26 -3.17 -4.58
C ASP A 162 3.73 -2.80 -4.40
N HIS A 163 4.09 -1.53 -4.20
CA HIS A 163 5.44 -1.14 -3.82
C HIS A 163 5.77 -1.43 -2.34
N VAL A 164 4.77 -1.56 -1.49
CA VAL A 164 5.00 -1.75 -0.04
C VAL A 164 4.18 -2.88 0.57
N ILE A 165 3.15 -3.38 -0.13
CA ILE A 165 2.27 -4.44 0.33
C ILE A 165 2.17 -5.54 -0.72
N GLU A 166 2.34 -6.79 -0.29
CA GLU A 166 2.00 -7.97 -1.10
C GLU A 166 0.48 -8.17 -1.08
N ILE A 167 -0.24 -7.40 -1.90
CA ILE A 167 -1.72 -7.32 -1.88
C ILE A 167 -2.40 -8.69 -2.04
N GLN A 168 -1.73 -9.65 -2.69
CA GLN A 168 -2.17 -11.04 -2.79
C GLN A 168 -2.47 -11.66 -1.41
N ALA A 169 -1.70 -11.32 -0.37
CA ALA A 169 -1.94 -11.80 0.98
C ALA A 169 -3.31 -11.37 1.53
N PHE A 170 -3.86 -10.24 1.07
CA PHE A 170 -5.18 -9.75 1.45
C PHE A 170 -6.28 -10.34 0.57
N VAL A 171 -6.12 -10.33 -0.74
CA VAL A 171 -7.23 -10.63 -1.67
C VAL A 171 -7.31 -12.08 -2.12
N ALA A 172 -6.19 -12.83 -2.13
CA ALA A 172 -6.17 -14.23 -2.56
C ALA A 172 -6.30 -15.23 -1.41
N THR A 173 -5.94 -14.83 -0.17
CA THR A 173 -6.10 -15.69 1.01
C THR A 173 -7.56 -15.74 1.43
N ARG A 174 -8.08 -16.91 1.83
CA ARG A 174 -9.50 -17.08 2.23
C ARG A 174 -9.65 -17.13 3.76
N PRO A 175 -10.68 -16.47 4.35
CA PRO A 175 -11.55 -15.48 3.69
C PRO A 175 -10.75 -14.25 3.27
N ALA A 176 -11.10 -13.63 2.13
CA ALA A 176 -10.39 -12.47 1.61
C ALA A 176 -10.62 -11.25 2.52
N TYR A 177 -9.59 -10.43 2.70
CA TYR A 177 -9.76 -9.13 3.33
C TYR A 177 -10.44 -8.17 2.34
N PRO A 178 -11.49 -7.47 2.79
CA PRO A 178 -12.31 -6.63 1.92
C PRO A 178 -11.62 -5.28 1.68
N VAL A 179 -10.54 -5.26 0.90
CA VAL A 179 -9.77 -4.05 0.58
C VAL A 179 -10.07 -3.53 -0.83
N LEU A 180 -10.14 -2.22 -0.97
CA LEU A 180 -10.43 -1.47 -2.19
C LEU A 180 -9.28 -0.49 -2.48
N GLU A 181 -9.06 -0.16 -3.75
CA GLU A 181 -8.04 0.78 -4.18
C GLU A 181 -8.26 2.20 -3.66
N HIS A 182 -7.20 3.00 -3.56
CA HIS A 182 -7.27 4.37 -3.07
C HIS A 182 -8.15 5.30 -3.93
N SER A 183 -8.38 4.96 -5.19
CA SER A 183 -9.19 5.74 -6.12
C SER A 183 -10.66 5.33 -6.14
N PHE A 184 -11.07 4.39 -5.27
CA PHE A 184 -12.42 3.83 -5.24
C PHE A 184 -13.51 4.92 -5.14
N LEU A 185 -13.37 5.85 -4.18
CA LEU A 185 -14.35 6.94 -4.00
C LEU A 185 -14.28 8.01 -5.12
N GLU A 186 -13.18 8.07 -5.87
CA GLU A 186 -13.00 8.94 -7.04
C GLU A 186 -13.41 8.25 -8.35
N ASN A 187 -13.81 6.98 -8.29
CA ASN A 187 -14.17 6.20 -9.47
C ASN A 187 -15.59 6.57 -9.91
N PRO A 188 -15.82 6.94 -11.18
CA PRO A 188 -17.15 7.30 -11.67
C PRO A 188 -18.15 6.13 -11.59
N ARG A 189 -17.67 4.89 -11.46
CA ARG A 189 -18.52 3.70 -11.27
C ARG A 189 -19.01 3.53 -9.83
N THR A 190 -18.40 4.22 -8.87
CA THR A 190 -18.84 4.24 -7.48
C THR A 190 -20.09 5.11 -7.35
N PRO A 191 -21.24 4.55 -6.91
CA PRO A 191 -22.50 5.28 -6.89
C PRO A 191 -22.46 6.54 -6.01
N ASP A 192 -23.12 7.60 -6.46
CA ASP A 192 -23.24 8.85 -5.69
C ASP A 192 -23.98 8.62 -4.37
N THR A 193 -24.90 7.65 -4.30
CA THR A 193 -25.58 7.26 -3.05
C THR A 193 -24.60 6.76 -1.98
N LEU A 194 -23.51 6.11 -2.37
CA LEU A 194 -22.44 5.72 -1.46
C LEU A 194 -21.55 6.93 -1.15
N LYS A 195 -21.07 7.64 -2.17
CA LYS A 195 -20.13 8.78 -2.02
C LYS A 195 -20.70 9.93 -1.21
N ASN A 196 -22.02 10.14 -1.23
CA ASN A 196 -22.69 11.22 -0.50
C ASN A 196 -23.12 10.81 0.92
N SER A 197 -22.95 9.55 1.32
CA SER A 197 -23.30 9.05 2.65
C SER A 197 -22.06 8.98 3.54
N VAL A 198 -21.38 10.12 3.69
CA VAL A 198 -20.16 10.25 4.49
C VAL A 198 -20.49 10.64 5.92
N LYS A 199 -19.86 9.94 6.87
CA LYS A 199 -19.79 10.32 8.26
C LYS A 199 -18.32 10.50 8.63
N ASP A 200 -17.94 11.75 8.86
CA ASP A 200 -16.64 12.09 9.43
C ASP A 200 -16.59 11.69 10.91
N LEU A 201 -15.49 11.07 11.29
CA LEU A 201 -15.20 10.54 12.62
C LEU A 201 -13.82 11.05 13.06
N THR A 202 -13.70 11.38 14.34
CA THR A 202 -12.50 11.98 14.94
C THR A 202 -11.86 11.03 15.94
N LEU A 203 -10.56 10.77 15.80
CA LEU A 203 -9.80 10.03 16.81
C LEU A 203 -9.73 10.81 18.14
N GLY A 204 -10.03 10.14 19.25
CA GLY A 204 -10.16 10.73 20.58
C GLY A 204 -11.58 11.18 20.94
N VAL A 205 -12.49 11.29 19.95
CA VAL A 205 -13.91 11.65 20.17
C VAL A 205 -14.81 10.47 19.85
N ASP A 206 -14.80 9.99 18.60
CA ASP A 206 -15.66 8.89 18.14
C ASP A 206 -14.99 7.52 18.30
N LEU A 207 -13.66 7.49 18.30
CA LEU A 207 -12.86 6.28 18.46
C LEU A 207 -11.70 6.57 19.42
N THR A 208 -11.42 5.66 20.35
CA THR A 208 -10.34 5.83 21.33
C THR A 208 -9.09 5.04 20.93
N MET A 209 -7.95 5.41 21.53
CA MET A 209 -6.72 4.63 21.42
C MET A 209 -6.88 3.25 22.05
N ASN A 210 -6.14 2.29 21.50
CA ASN A 210 -6.01 0.93 22.00
C ASN A 210 -7.36 0.22 22.24
N ALA A 211 -8.30 0.37 21.30
CA ALA A 211 -9.61 -0.26 21.36
C ALA A 211 -9.59 -1.66 20.73
N THR A 212 -10.25 -2.63 21.38
CA THR A 212 -10.51 -3.97 20.82
C THR A 212 -11.59 -3.93 19.74
N ASP A 213 -11.76 -5.00 18.97
CA ASP A 213 -12.82 -5.09 17.98
C ASP A 213 -14.23 -4.93 18.57
N VAL A 214 -14.47 -5.48 19.78
CA VAL A 214 -15.75 -5.34 20.51
C VAL A 214 -15.97 -3.91 21.00
N GLN A 215 -14.91 -3.26 21.49
CA GLN A 215 -14.99 -1.85 21.89
C GLN A 215 -15.25 -0.94 20.69
N ILE A 216 -14.61 -1.18 19.54
CA ILE A 216 -14.86 -0.44 18.30
C ILE A 216 -16.31 -0.58 17.85
N GLN A 217 -16.86 -1.79 17.86
CA GLN A 217 -18.26 -2.03 17.52
C GLN A 217 -19.20 -1.26 18.45
N THR A 218 -18.85 -1.16 19.73
CA THR A 218 -19.63 -0.43 20.74
C THR A 218 -19.54 1.09 20.54
N LEU A 219 -18.33 1.62 20.36
CA LEU A 219 -18.06 3.04 20.17
C LEU A 219 -18.72 3.60 18.91
N LEU A 220 -18.75 2.80 17.84
CA LEU A 220 -19.29 3.22 16.55
C LEU A 220 -20.72 2.74 16.31
N LYS A 221 -21.39 2.25 17.36
CA LYS A 221 -22.81 1.91 17.33
C LYS A 221 -23.62 3.19 17.09
N GLY A 222 -24.51 3.17 16.10
CA GLY A 222 -25.26 4.34 15.62
C GLY A 222 -24.73 4.93 14.30
N HIS A 223 -23.58 4.48 13.80
CA HIS A 223 -23.05 4.87 12.48
C HIS A 223 -23.31 3.82 11.38
N GLU A 224 -24.22 2.87 11.60
CA GLU A 224 -24.50 1.76 10.67
C GLU A 224 -25.09 2.26 9.34
N ASN A 225 -25.87 3.35 9.39
CA ASN A 225 -26.55 3.92 8.23
C ASN A 225 -25.60 4.66 7.27
N ALA A 226 -24.46 5.16 7.77
CA ALA A 226 -23.47 5.82 6.91
C ALA A 226 -22.76 4.78 6.03
N LYS A 227 -22.68 5.03 4.72
CA LYS A 227 -21.98 4.14 3.79
C LYS A 227 -20.48 4.40 3.74
N VAL A 228 -20.02 5.59 4.10
CA VAL A 228 -18.59 5.92 4.23
C VAL A 228 -18.34 6.40 5.64
N LEU A 229 -17.50 5.67 6.38
CA LEU A 229 -16.93 6.13 7.65
C LEU A 229 -15.54 6.67 7.35
N GLN A 230 -15.33 7.98 7.53
CA GLN A 230 -14.06 8.64 7.25
C GLN A 230 -13.42 9.10 8.55
N PHE A 231 -12.25 8.58 8.89
CA PHE A 231 -11.47 9.03 10.04
C PHE A 231 -10.51 10.16 9.64
N ASP A 232 -10.43 11.20 10.46
CA ASP A 232 -9.48 12.30 10.28
C ASP A 232 -8.02 11.90 10.54
N SER A 233 -7.80 10.86 11.35
CA SER A 233 -6.49 10.28 11.62
C SER A 233 -6.65 8.88 12.21
N LEU A 234 -5.65 8.03 11.96
CA LEU A 234 -5.50 6.72 12.64
C LEU A 234 -4.04 6.50 13.08
N VAL A 235 -3.33 7.57 13.42
CA VAL A 235 -1.95 7.55 13.90
C VAL A 235 -1.87 6.95 15.31
N GLY A 236 -0.78 6.23 15.60
CA GLY A 236 -0.54 5.62 16.91
C GLY A 236 -1.11 4.21 17.04
N GLN A 237 -1.32 3.74 18.27
CA GLN A 237 -1.92 2.42 18.54
C GLN A 237 -3.43 2.55 18.75
N VAL A 238 -4.19 2.66 17.65
CA VAL A 238 -5.66 2.80 17.72
C VAL A 238 -6.34 1.45 17.90
N PHE A 239 -5.94 0.44 17.13
CA PHE A 239 -6.52 -0.90 17.20
C PHE A 239 -5.66 -1.83 18.06
N ALA A 240 -6.21 -2.28 19.18
CA ALA A 240 -5.53 -3.20 20.11
C ALA A 240 -5.46 -4.65 19.59
N GLY A 241 -6.35 -5.01 18.66
CA GLY A 241 -6.50 -6.37 18.16
C GLY A 241 -7.90 -6.92 18.39
N PHE A 242 -8.07 -8.20 18.05
CA PHE A 242 -9.32 -8.94 18.25
C PHE A 242 -9.32 -9.61 19.63
N GLU A 243 -10.45 -9.57 20.35
CA GLU A 243 -10.58 -10.27 21.64
C GLU A 243 -10.48 -11.79 21.48
N ASP A 244 -11.01 -12.32 20.36
CA ASP A 244 -10.75 -13.70 19.96
C ASP A 244 -9.28 -13.88 19.56
N LYS A 245 -8.57 -14.67 20.35
CA LYS A 245 -7.14 -14.91 20.17
C LYS A 245 -6.80 -15.52 18.81
N THR A 246 -7.60 -16.46 18.32
CA THR A 246 -7.34 -17.14 17.03
C THR A 246 -7.44 -16.14 15.88
N LYS A 247 -8.51 -15.33 15.86
CA LYS A 247 -8.72 -14.25 14.89
C LYS A 247 -7.62 -13.21 14.96
N ASN A 248 -7.17 -12.86 16.17
CA ASN A 248 -6.07 -11.93 16.37
C ASN A 248 -4.73 -12.47 15.84
N ASP A 249 -4.41 -13.72 16.16
CA ASP A 249 -3.18 -14.38 15.70
C ASP A 249 -3.18 -14.51 14.16
N GLU A 250 -4.32 -14.87 13.56
CA GLU A 250 -4.49 -14.89 12.09
C GLU A 250 -4.30 -13.51 11.47
N PHE A 251 -4.89 -12.47 12.07
CA PHE A 251 -4.74 -11.09 11.61
C PHE A 251 -3.29 -10.64 11.61
N GLN A 252 -2.59 -10.85 12.73
CA GLN A 252 -1.17 -10.50 12.82
C GLN A 252 -0.32 -11.30 11.84
N MET A 253 -0.57 -12.60 11.69
CA MET A 253 0.19 -13.44 10.77
C MET A 253 -0.04 -13.03 9.31
N ARG A 254 -1.28 -12.66 8.95
CA ARG A 254 -1.59 -12.21 7.60
C ARG A 254 -0.93 -10.88 7.28
N LEU A 255 -0.93 -9.91 8.21
CA LEU A 255 -0.21 -8.66 8.05
C LEU A 255 1.30 -8.88 7.87
N LYS A 256 1.91 -9.77 8.66
CA LYS A 256 3.33 -10.13 8.49
C LYS A 256 3.63 -10.69 7.10
N ARG A 257 2.75 -11.53 6.55
CA ARG A 257 2.87 -12.07 5.19
C ARG A 257 2.62 -11.03 4.10
N ALA A 258 1.77 -10.04 4.37
CA ALA A 258 1.43 -8.95 3.46
C ALA A 258 2.52 -7.88 3.36
N THR A 259 3.57 -7.93 4.17
CA THR A 259 4.68 -6.98 4.07
C THR A 259 5.41 -7.13 2.73
N GLY A 260 5.54 -6.02 2.00
CA GLY A 260 6.38 -5.93 0.81
C GLY A 260 7.86 -6.04 1.13
N ILE A 261 8.65 -6.09 0.06
CA ILE A 261 10.12 -6.06 0.14
C ILE A 261 10.67 -4.90 -0.66
N TRP A 262 11.71 -4.29 -0.12
CA TRP A 262 12.56 -3.38 -0.85
C TRP A 262 13.87 -4.09 -1.27
N GLY A 263 14.27 -3.85 -2.52
CA GLY A 263 15.46 -4.43 -3.14
C GLY A 263 16.76 -3.81 -2.65
N THR A 264 17.88 -4.41 -3.06
CA THR A 264 19.14 -4.32 -2.33
C THR A 264 19.86 -2.99 -2.56
N ALA A 265 20.43 -2.40 -1.51
CA ALA A 265 21.31 -1.23 -1.66
C ALA A 265 22.56 -1.61 -2.47
N MET A 266 23.22 -0.65 -3.13
CA MET A 266 24.44 -0.88 -3.94
C MET A 266 25.56 -1.57 -3.15
N SER A 267 25.59 -1.40 -1.83
CA SER A 267 26.66 -1.87 -0.94
C SER A 267 26.46 -3.26 -0.34
N ARG A 268 25.24 -3.83 -0.35
CA ARG A 268 24.93 -5.14 0.26
C ARG A 268 23.73 -5.81 -0.46
N PRO A 269 23.94 -6.88 -1.24
CA PRO A 269 22.85 -7.63 -1.83
C PRO A 269 22.00 -8.33 -0.75
N GLY A 270 20.79 -7.85 -0.49
CA GLY A 270 19.75 -8.51 0.31
C GLY A 270 18.45 -7.71 0.36
N HIS A 271 17.33 -8.37 0.63
CA HIS A 271 16.02 -7.72 0.73
C HIS A 271 15.76 -7.23 2.15
N VAL A 272 15.21 -6.02 2.27
CA VAL A 272 14.68 -5.53 3.54
C VAL A 272 13.17 -5.59 3.46
N HIS A 273 12.55 -6.17 4.48
CA HIS A 273 11.11 -6.28 4.59
C HIS A 273 10.57 -5.10 5.37
N TYR A 274 9.51 -4.49 4.84
CA TYR A 274 8.70 -3.57 5.64
C TYR A 274 8.00 -4.32 6.76
N ASP A 275 7.42 -3.57 7.68
CA ASP A 275 6.79 -4.13 8.86
C ASP A 275 5.60 -3.30 9.36
N PHE A 276 4.44 -3.95 9.43
CA PHE A 276 3.21 -3.40 10.00
C PHE A 276 3.27 -3.21 11.52
N PHE A 277 4.26 -3.79 12.20
CA PHE A 277 4.41 -3.80 13.66
C PHE A 277 5.70 -3.11 14.13
N ALA A 278 6.28 -2.27 13.28
CA ALA A 278 7.53 -1.58 13.55
C ALA A 278 7.48 -0.68 14.82
N ASP A 279 6.27 -0.25 15.20
CA ASP A 279 5.95 0.59 16.34
C ASP A 279 5.62 -0.19 17.64
N VAL A 280 5.55 -1.51 17.58
CA VAL A 280 5.20 -2.36 18.72
C VAL A 280 6.46 -3.06 19.23
N ALA A 281 6.68 -3.08 20.55
CA ALA A 281 7.71 -3.91 21.16
C ALA A 281 7.23 -4.47 22.51
N PRO A 282 7.48 -5.76 22.82
CA PRO A 282 8.12 -6.75 21.97
C PRO A 282 7.16 -7.32 20.91
N TRP A 283 7.70 -7.77 19.78
CA TRP A 283 6.92 -8.47 18.76
C TRP A 283 7.77 -9.49 17.99
N LYS A 284 7.14 -10.34 17.17
CA LYS A 284 7.83 -11.30 16.29
C LYS A 284 7.71 -10.91 14.84
N ASP A 285 8.84 -10.80 14.15
CA ASP A 285 8.87 -10.45 12.74
C ASP A 285 8.31 -11.50 11.80
N ARG A 286 8.21 -11.16 10.50
CA ARG A 286 7.68 -12.10 9.51
C ARG A 286 8.49 -13.41 9.41
N HIS A 287 9.73 -13.43 9.91
CA HIS A 287 10.59 -14.60 10.01
C HIS A 287 10.55 -15.20 11.43
N MET A 288 9.57 -14.80 12.24
CA MET A 288 9.36 -15.25 13.62
C MET A 288 10.50 -14.90 14.58
N ARG A 289 11.37 -13.95 14.22
CA ARG A 289 12.45 -13.47 15.09
C ARG A 289 11.89 -12.51 16.12
N SER A 290 12.26 -12.69 17.39
CA SER A 290 11.87 -11.78 18.47
C SER A 290 12.56 -10.42 18.31
N ARG A 291 11.78 -9.35 18.39
CA ARG A 291 12.24 -7.96 18.38
C ARG A 291 11.92 -7.32 19.72
N SER A 292 12.95 -6.83 20.40
CA SER A 292 12.87 -6.21 21.74
C SER A 292 13.07 -4.70 21.73
N LYS A 293 13.42 -4.12 20.57
CA LYS A 293 13.56 -2.69 20.33
C LYS A 293 12.62 -2.29 19.17
N PRO A 294 12.27 -0.99 19.04
CA PRO A 294 11.63 -0.47 17.84
C PRO A 294 12.40 -0.92 16.59
N TRP A 295 11.69 -1.04 15.47
CA TRP A 295 12.27 -1.53 14.22
C TRP A 295 13.57 -0.78 13.87
N SER A 296 14.59 -1.52 13.44
CA SER A 296 15.84 -0.97 12.95
C SER A 296 16.19 -1.60 11.62
N LEU A 297 16.86 -0.84 10.74
CA LEU A 297 17.49 -1.39 9.55
C LEU A 297 18.51 -2.45 9.96
N VAL A 298 18.22 -3.71 9.60
CA VAL A 298 19.19 -4.81 9.74
C VAL A 298 19.57 -5.24 8.34
N GLY A 299 20.78 -4.88 7.91
CA GLY A 299 21.38 -5.47 6.71
C GLY A 299 21.67 -6.95 6.93
N GLY A 300 21.52 -7.75 5.89
CA GLY A 300 21.84 -9.18 5.93
C GLY A 300 23.33 -9.41 6.17
N GLU A 301 23.71 -9.55 7.44
CA GLU A 301 24.84 -10.36 7.91
C GLU A 301 24.28 -11.30 8.97
N GLN A 302 23.42 -12.23 8.56
CA GLN A 302 23.36 -13.50 9.25
C GLN A 302 23.65 -14.57 8.21
N PRO A 303 24.75 -15.34 8.35
CA PRO A 303 24.96 -16.49 7.50
C PRO A 303 23.73 -17.39 7.64
N PHE A 304 23.24 -17.91 6.53
CA PHE A 304 22.33 -19.05 6.58
C PHE A 304 23.01 -20.11 7.47
N PRO A 305 22.33 -20.65 8.50
CA PRO A 305 22.86 -21.82 9.16
C PRO A 305 23.03 -22.91 8.09
N GLU A 306 24.23 -23.49 8.05
CA GLU A 306 24.58 -24.66 7.21
C GLU A 306 23.60 -25.82 7.42
#